data_AF-X1NB06-F1
#
_entry.id   AF-X1NB06-F1
#
_cell.length_a   1.000
_cell.length_b   1.000
_cell.length_c   1.000
_cell.angle_alpha   90.00
_cell.angle_beta   90.00
_cell.angle_gamma   90.00
#
_symmetry.space_group_name_H-M   'P 1'
#
loop_
_entity.id
_entity.type
_entity.pdbx_description
1 polymer ?
#
loop_
_entity_poly.entity_id
_entity_poly.type
_entity_poly.pdbx_seq_one_letter_code
_entity_poly.pdbx_strand_id
1 'polypeptide(L)'
;MGEGTDIVEKQMYTFEDRSGSLLTLRPEGTAPVCRAYLEHGLHNLPQPVKLYYIASIFRYERPQAGRYRQHYQFGYEAIGDDDPALDAEVIEMAWQFFQSLNLRHLSLKLNSIGCKQCRPKYLTVLKNYYANYTHNLRANSA
;
A
#
# COMPACT_ATOMS: atom_id res chain seq x y z
N MET A 1 -4.90 -9.69 -1.81
CA MET A 1 -4.02 -8.63 -2.37
C MET A 1 -2.77 -8.36 -1.51
N GLY A 2 -2.57 -9.03 -0.36
CA GLY A 2 -1.33 -8.90 0.45
C GLY A 2 -0.52 -10.19 0.62
N GLU A 3 -1.12 -11.36 0.41
CA GLU A 3 -0.42 -12.65 0.36
C GLU A 3 0.65 -12.61 -0.75
N GLY A 4 1.90 -12.90 -0.39
CA GLY A 4 3.02 -12.91 -1.33
C GLY A 4 3.79 -11.59 -1.46
N THR A 5 3.54 -10.59 -0.62
CA THR A 5 4.37 -9.37 -0.59
C THR A 5 5.52 -9.53 0.39
N ASP A 6 6.70 -8.98 0.08
CA ASP A 6 7.84 -8.96 1.01
C ASP A 6 7.45 -8.36 2.38
N ILE A 7 6.50 -7.42 2.40
CA ILE A 7 5.99 -6.83 3.63
C ILE A 7 5.40 -7.92 4.54
N VAL A 8 4.43 -8.69 4.02
CA VAL A 8 3.73 -9.73 4.77
C VAL A 8 4.64 -10.92 5.06
N GLU A 9 5.50 -11.30 4.12
CA GLU A 9 6.33 -12.50 4.26
C GLU A 9 7.53 -12.30 5.20
N LYS A 10 8.11 -11.09 5.25
CA LYS A 10 9.44 -10.89 5.88
C LYS A 10 9.60 -9.64 6.71
N GLN A 11 8.68 -8.66 6.60
CA GLN A 11 8.92 -7.33 7.17
C GLN A 11 7.93 -6.95 8.29
N MET A 12 6.98 -7.79 8.66
CA MET A 12 6.06 -7.48 9.77
C MET A 12 6.68 -7.75 11.13
N TYR A 13 6.45 -6.84 12.07
CA TYR A 13 6.73 -7.08 13.50
C TYR A 13 5.51 -7.72 14.15
N THR A 14 5.48 -9.05 14.13
CA THR A 14 4.41 -9.87 14.74
C THR A 14 4.91 -10.52 16.01
N PHE A 15 4.11 -10.49 17.07
CA PHE A 15 4.42 -11.05 18.39
C PHE A 15 3.15 -11.50 19.11
N GLU A 16 3.29 -12.41 20.06
CA GLU A 16 2.19 -12.83 20.93
C GLU A 16 1.97 -11.83 22.07
N ASP A 17 0.71 -11.52 22.36
CA ASP A 17 0.33 -10.76 23.54
C ASP A 17 0.26 -11.65 24.79
N ARG A 18 -0.10 -11.05 25.93
CA ARG A 18 -0.19 -11.79 27.21
C ARG A 18 -1.28 -12.86 27.24
N SER A 19 -2.24 -12.81 26.30
CA SER A 19 -3.30 -13.81 26.15
C SER A 19 -2.95 -14.92 25.16
N GLY A 20 -1.78 -14.84 24.51
CA GLY A 20 -1.37 -15.73 23.43
C GLY A 20 -1.94 -15.34 22.05
N SER A 21 -2.57 -14.17 21.93
CA SER A 21 -3.08 -13.66 20.65
C SER A 21 -1.95 -13.02 19.85
N LEU A 22 -1.91 -13.25 18.53
CA LEU A 22 -0.93 -12.59 17.66
C LEU A 22 -1.31 -11.14 17.39
N LEU A 23 -0.40 -10.23 17.71
CA LEU A 23 -0.46 -8.81 17.39
C LEU A 23 0.63 -8.46 16.38
N THR A 24 0.34 -7.51 15.50
CA THR A 24 1.30 -7.01 14.53
C THR A 24 1.37 -5.49 14.60
N LEU A 25 2.57 -4.92 14.73
CA LEU A 25 2.75 -3.48 14.55
C LEU A 25 2.44 -3.12 13.10
N ARG A 26 1.60 -2.11 12.89
CA ARG A 26 1.12 -1.74 11.56
C ARG A 26 2.29 -1.44 10.57
N PRO A 27 2.37 -2.16 9.44
CA PRO A 27 3.37 -1.90 8.41
C PRO A 27 2.90 -0.88 7.35
N GLU A 28 1.65 -0.43 7.42
CA GLU A 28 1.02 0.59 6.58
C GLU A 28 -0.28 1.10 7.25
N GLY A 29 -0.97 2.08 6.65
CA GLY A 29 -2.13 2.74 7.26
C GLY A 29 -3.49 2.42 6.62
N THR A 30 -3.52 1.92 5.39
CA THR A 30 -4.75 1.62 4.65
C THR A 30 -5.53 0.47 5.28
N ALA A 31 -4.91 -0.66 5.66
CA ALA A 31 -5.66 -1.77 6.24
C ALA A 31 -6.34 -1.42 7.59
N PRO A 32 -5.67 -0.72 8.53
CA PRO A 32 -6.32 -0.18 9.73
C PRO A 32 -7.50 0.75 9.42
N VAL A 33 -7.39 1.61 8.40
CA VAL A 33 -8.49 2.51 7.97
C VAL A 33 -9.65 1.70 7.40
N CYS A 34 -9.41 0.76 6.50
CA CYS A 34 -10.46 -0.12 5.97
C CYS A 34 -11.17 -0.92 7.07
N ARG A 35 -10.42 -1.42 8.06
CA ARG A 35 -11.01 -2.09 9.24
C ARG A 35 -11.93 -1.13 9.99
N ALA A 36 -11.46 0.08 10.31
CA ALA A 36 -12.25 1.08 11.05
C ALA A 36 -13.49 1.53 10.25
N TYR A 37 -13.37 1.67 8.92
CA TYR A 37 -14.46 2.01 8.02
C TYR A 37 -15.61 0.99 8.10
N LEU A 38 -15.28 -0.30 8.17
CA LEU A 38 -16.27 -1.36 8.34
C LEU A 38 -16.81 -1.41 9.77
N GLU A 39 -15.92 -1.41 10.77
CA GLU A 39 -16.24 -1.54 12.19
C GLU A 39 -17.19 -0.45 12.69
N HIS A 40 -17.02 0.78 12.22
CA HIS A 40 -17.84 1.92 12.63
C HIS A 40 -18.97 2.24 11.66
N GLY A 41 -19.25 1.35 10.69
CA GLY A 41 -20.38 1.51 9.80
C GLY A 41 -20.29 2.73 8.88
N LEU A 42 -19.08 3.19 8.54
CA LEU A 42 -18.88 4.40 7.72
C LEU A 42 -19.43 4.24 6.30
N HIS A 43 -19.62 3.01 5.84
CA HIS A 43 -20.32 2.70 4.59
C HIS A 43 -21.79 3.14 4.57
N ASN A 44 -22.40 3.45 5.72
CA ASN A 44 -23.76 3.98 5.82
C ASN A 44 -23.81 5.51 5.72
N LEU A 45 -22.65 6.19 5.70
CA LEU A 45 -22.58 7.65 5.53
C LEU A 45 -22.69 8.01 4.04
N PRO A 46 -22.94 9.30 3.71
CA PRO A 46 -22.77 9.79 2.35
C PRO A 46 -21.36 9.50 1.82
N GLN A 47 -21.28 8.93 0.62
CA GLN A 47 -20.03 8.53 -0.03
C GLN A 47 -19.57 9.60 -1.05
N PRO A 48 -18.27 9.68 -1.35
CA PRO A 48 -17.17 8.93 -0.73
C PRO A 48 -16.83 9.47 0.67
N VAL A 49 -16.44 8.56 1.57
CA VAL A 49 -15.86 8.92 2.87
C VAL A 49 -14.37 9.20 2.69
N LYS A 50 -13.96 10.43 3.01
CA LYS A 50 -12.57 10.93 2.88
C LYS A 50 -11.91 11.03 4.25
N LEU A 51 -10.79 10.35 4.43
CA LEU A 51 -10.08 10.20 5.70
C LEU A 51 -8.59 10.52 5.52
N TYR A 52 -7.93 10.99 6.57
CA TYR A 52 -6.48 11.12 6.59
C TYR A 52 -5.89 10.62 7.91
N TYR A 53 -4.60 10.31 7.91
CA TYR A 53 -3.86 9.94 9.12
C TYR A 53 -2.41 10.42 9.07
N ILE A 54 -1.83 10.61 10.25
CA ILE A 54 -0.38 10.72 10.48
C ILE A 54 0.00 9.60 11.46
N ALA A 55 0.87 8.69 11.03
CA ALA A 55 1.07 7.42 11.71
C ALA A 55 2.54 7.00 11.75
N SER A 56 2.99 6.50 12.90
CA SER A 56 4.19 5.66 12.98
C SER A 56 3.93 4.29 12.35
N ILE A 57 4.83 3.86 11.48
CA ILE A 57 4.76 2.63 10.69
C ILE A 57 6.03 1.81 10.93
N PHE A 58 5.88 0.50 11.05
CA PHE A 58 6.95 -0.41 11.45
C PHE A 58 7.20 -1.46 10.38
N ARG A 59 8.42 -1.53 9.85
CA ARG A 59 8.83 -2.53 8.85
C ARG A 59 10.20 -3.09 9.18
N TYR A 60 10.31 -4.41 9.31
CA TYR A 60 11.56 -5.10 9.52
C TYR A 60 12.35 -5.15 8.20
N GLU A 61 12.96 -4.01 7.86
CA GLU A 61 13.81 -3.86 6.69
C GLU A 61 15.28 -3.67 7.11
N ARG A 62 16.20 -3.95 6.17
CA ARG A 62 17.61 -3.57 6.33
C ARG A 62 17.73 -2.04 6.25
N PRO A 63 18.16 -1.36 7.33
CA PRO A 63 18.27 0.10 7.33
C PRO A 63 19.26 0.59 6.28
N GLN A 64 18.88 1.66 5.59
CA GLN A 64 19.66 2.36 4.56
C GLN A 64 19.11 3.77 4.41
N ALA A 65 19.74 4.63 3.60
CA ALA A 65 19.25 5.98 3.39
C ALA A 65 17.77 5.97 2.94
N GLY A 66 16.90 6.63 3.71
CA GLY A 66 15.45 6.67 3.44
C GLY A 66 14.65 5.43 3.85
N ARG A 67 15.27 4.38 4.39
CA ARG A 67 14.57 3.18 4.91
C ARG A 67 14.91 2.96 6.38
N TYR A 68 13.87 3.07 7.20
CA TYR A 68 13.95 2.93 8.65
C TYR A 68 13.06 1.77 9.10
N ARG A 69 13.36 1.22 10.28
CA ARG A 69 12.50 0.20 10.91
C ARG A 69 11.23 0.79 11.53
N GLN A 70 11.29 2.06 11.89
CA GLN A 70 10.16 2.89 12.25
C GLN A 70 10.26 4.20 11.47
N HIS A 71 9.19 4.55 10.76
CA HIS A 71 9.07 5.82 10.04
C HIS A 71 7.65 6.38 10.19
N TYR A 72 7.43 7.59 9.69
CA TYR A 72 6.13 8.25 9.72
C TYR A 72 5.53 8.30 8.33
N GLN A 73 4.23 8.07 8.25
CA GLN A 73 3.44 8.24 7.03
C GLN A 73 2.31 9.21 7.30
N PHE A 74 2.12 10.13 6.35
CA PHE A 74 0.86 10.79 6.13
C PHE A 74 0.14 10.03 5.02
N GLY A 75 -1.11 9.64 5.24
CA GLY A 75 -1.94 8.97 4.25
C GLY A 75 -3.32 9.59 4.16
N TYR A 76 -3.92 9.44 2.99
CA TYR A 76 -5.26 9.91 2.66
C TYR A 76 -5.99 8.77 1.95
N GLU A 77 -7.20 8.47 2.42
CA GLU A 77 -8.03 7.38 1.92
C GLU A 77 -9.38 7.95 1.54
N ALA A 78 -9.80 7.75 0.29
CA ALA A 78 -11.14 8.07 -0.17
C ALA A 78 -11.83 6.77 -0.57
N ILE A 79 -12.88 6.40 0.17
CA ILE A 79 -13.53 5.08 0.06
C ILE A 79 -15.00 5.30 -0.27
N GLY A 80 -15.54 4.51 -1.20
CA GLY A 80 -16.99 4.44 -1.46
C GLY A 80 -17.44 4.91 -2.84
N ASP A 81 -16.53 5.28 -3.73
CA ASP A 81 -16.80 5.67 -5.12
C ASP A 81 -15.73 5.06 -6.05
N ASP A 82 -16.10 4.77 -7.30
CA ASP A 82 -15.22 4.25 -8.34
C ASP A 82 -15.03 5.21 -9.53
N ASP A 83 -15.56 6.45 -9.43
CA ASP A 83 -15.34 7.49 -10.41
C ASP A 83 -13.84 7.88 -10.47
N PRO A 84 -13.20 7.84 -11.65
CA PRO A 84 -11.79 8.23 -11.82
C PRO A 84 -11.49 9.69 -11.44
N ALA A 85 -12.51 10.55 -11.31
CA ALA A 85 -12.35 11.89 -10.75
C ALA A 85 -11.83 11.84 -9.31
N LEU A 86 -12.18 10.81 -8.54
CA LEU A 86 -11.69 10.63 -7.17
C LEU A 86 -10.20 10.28 -7.14
N ASP A 87 -9.72 9.44 -8.06
CA ASP A 87 -8.29 9.17 -8.25
C ASP A 87 -7.53 10.46 -8.58
N ALA A 88 -8.08 11.28 -9.49
CA ALA A 88 -7.49 12.55 -9.88
C ALA A 88 -7.42 13.54 -8.70
N GLU A 89 -8.45 13.59 -7.86
CA GLU A 89 -8.48 14.43 -6.65
C GLU A 89 -7.37 14.04 -5.66
N VAL A 90 -7.18 12.73 -5.41
CA VAL A 90 -6.11 12.24 -4.50
C VAL A 90 -4.73 12.63 -5.03
N ILE A 91 -4.51 12.49 -6.34
CA ILE A 91 -3.25 12.88 -6.99
C ILE A 91 -3.03 14.39 -6.88
N GLU A 92 -4.06 15.18 -7.19
CA GLU A 92 -3.99 16.64 -7.12
C GLU A 92 -3.69 17.12 -5.70
N MET A 93 -4.36 16.57 -4.69
CA MET A 93 -4.10 16.89 -3.29
C MET A 93 -2.61 16.69 -2.93
N ALA A 94 -2.02 15.54 -3.30
CA ALA A 94 -0.62 15.27 -3.06
C ALA A 94 0.30 16.24 -3.83
N TRP A 95 -0.04 16.54 -5.09
CA TRP A 95 0.71 17.45 -5.94
C TRP A 95 0.72 18.89 -5.39
N GLN A 96 -0.45 19.39 -4.99
CA GLN A 96 -0.62 20.72 -4.38
C GLN A 96 0.11 20.81 -3.04
N PHE A 97 0.05 19.76 -2.22
CA PHE A 97 0.80 19.70 -0.96
C PHE A 97 2.30 19.89 -1.19
N PHE A 98 2.90 19.11 -2.10
CA PHE A 98 4.35 19.25 -2.37
C PHE A 98 4.71 20.58 -3.04
N GLN A 99 3.86 21.12 -3.91
CA GLN A 99 4.05 22.45 -4.48
C GLN A 99 4.00 23.55 -3.42
N SER A 100 3.09 23.47 -2.45
CA SER A 100 2.98 24.43 -1.35
C SER A 100 4.24 24.49 -0.48
N LEU A 101 5.01 23.39 -0.45
CA LEU A 101 6.31 23.30 0.23
C LEU A 101 7.48 23.76 -0.66
N ASN A 102 7.21 24.32 -1.84
CA ASN A 102 8.19 24.77 -2.83
C ASN A 102 9.15 23.66 -3.30
N LEU A 103 8.72 22.40 -3.33
CA LEU A 103 9.52 21.31 -3.89
C LEU A 103 9.51 21.37 -5.43
N ARG A 104 10.70 21.44 -6.04
CA ARG A 104 10.85 21.74 -7.48
C ARG A 104 11.20 20.54 -8.36
N HIS A 105 11.60 19.42 -7.77
CA HIS A 105 12.07 18.24 -8.50
C HIS A 105 11.12 17.05 -8.31
N LEU A 106 9.84 17.30 -8.58
CA LEU A 106 8.77 16.30 -8.48
C LEU A 106 8.48 15.70 -9.86
N SER A 107 8.26 14.39 -9.91
CA SER A 107 7.81 13.69 -11.11
C SER A 107 6.61 12.81 -10.76
N LEU A 108 5.49 13.02 -11.44
CA LEU A 108 4.33 12.14 -11.34
C LEU A 108 4.51 10.94 -12.28
N LYS A 109 4.41 9.72 -11.74
CA LYS A 109 4.43 8.47 -12.50
C LYS A 109 3.08 7.78 -12.33
N LEU A 110 2.34 7.63 -13.42
CA LEU A 110 1.03 6.99 -13.43
C LEU A 110 1.05 5.69 -14.22
N ASN A 111 0.31 4.70 -13.74
CA ASN A 111 0.11 3.42 -14.40
C ASN A 111 -1.22 2.79 -13.91
N SER A 112 -1.77 1.86 -14.68
CA SER A 112 -2.86 0.99 -14.26
C SER A 112 -2.43 -0.46 -14.30
N ILE A 113 -2.68 -1.20 -13.22
CA ILE A 113 -2.46 -2.66 -13.16
C ILE A 113 -3.64 -3.46 -13.73
N GLY A 114 -4.66 -2.76 -14.21
CA GLY A 114 -5.89 -3.33 -14.75
C GLY A 114 -6.84 -3.91 -13.69
N CYS A 115 -7.81 -4.71 -14.14
CA CYS A 115 -8.85 -5.29 -13.32
C CYS A 115 -8.67 -6.81 -13.08
N LYS A 116 -9.58 -7.38 -12.29
CA LYS A 116 -9.60 -8.83 -11.98
C LYS A 116 -9.70 -9.73 -13.21
N GLN A 117 -10.21 -9.22 -14.35
CA GLN A 117 -10.37 -9.99 -15.59
C GLN A 117 -9.13 -9.94 -16.49
N CYS A 118 -8.45 -8.80 -16.59
CA CYS A 118 -7.30 -8.65 -17.49
C CYS A 118 -5.98 -9.08 -16.85
N ARG A 119 -5.80 -8.87 -15.53
CA ARG A 119 -4.57 -9.21 -14.82
C ARG A 119 -4.17 -10.69 -14.91
N PRO A 120 -5.09 -11.67 -14.81
CA PRO A 120 -4.72 -13.09 -14.96
C PRO A 120 -4.11 -13.41 -16.32
N LYS A 121 -4.63 -12.86 -17.42
CA LYS A 121 -4.09 -13.06 -18.77
C LYS A 121 -2.67 -12.52 -18.90
N TYR A 122 -2.43 -11.32 -18.37
CA TYR A 122 -1.09 -10.73 -18.31
C TYR A 122 -0.12 -11.62 -17.53
N LEU A 123 -0.52 -12.13 -16.37
CA LEU A 123 0.32 -13.02 -15.56
C LEU A 123 0.66 -14.33 -16.29
N THR A 124 -0.25 -14.90 -17.06
CA THR A 124 0.03 -16.09 -17.88
C THR A 124 1.11 -15.79 -18.93
N VAL A 125 0.97 -14.69 -19.67
CA VAL A 125 1.96 -14.27 -20.68
C VAL A 125 3.32 -14.00 -20.03
N LEU A 126 3.32 -13.30 -18.89
CA LEU A 126 4.53 -12.98 -18.14
C LEU A 126 5.26 -14.24 -17.66
N LYS A 127 4.53 -15.18 -17.06
CA LYS A 127 5.09 -16.47 -16.60
C LYS A 127 5.66 -17.27 -17.77
N ASN A 128 4.94 -17.34 -18.88
CA ASN A 128 5.40 -18.06 -20.07
C ASN A 128 6.67 -17.45 -20.65
N TYR A 129 6.74 -16.12 -20.72
CA TYR A 129 7.94 -15.41 -21.17
C TYR A 129 9.14 -15.76 -20.30
N TYR A 130 9.00 -15.69 -18.97
CA TYR A 130 10.09 -15.94 -18.03
C TYR A 130 10.40 -17.43 -17.78
N ALA A 131 9.57 -18.36 -18.24
CA ALA A 131 9.80 -19.80 -18.07
C ALA A 131 11.17 -20.25 -18.61
N ASN A 132 11.60 -19.67 -19.73
CA ASN A 132 12.89 -19.96 -20.36
C ASN A 132 14.08 -19.25 -19.69
N TYR A 133 13.83 -18.25 -18.85
CA TYR A 133 14.85 -17.44 -18.17
C TYR A 133 14.92 -17.74 -16.68
N THR A 134 14.27 -18.81 -16.20
CA THR A 134 14.21 -19.18 -14.78
C THR A 134 15.59 -19.27 -14.12
N HIS A 135 16.59 -19.77 -14.84
CA HIS A 135 17.97 -19.86 -14.39
C HIS A 135 18.69 -18.50 -14.28
N ASN A 136 18.19 -17.45 -14.93
CA ASN A 136 18.71 -16.07 -14.82
C ASN A 136 17.97 -15.26 -13.74
N LEU A 137 16.85 -15.77 -13.22
CA LEU A 137 16.11 -15.12 -12.15
C LEU A 137 16.79 -15.41 -10.82
N ARG A 138 16.97 -14.37 -10.01
CA ARG A 138 17.40 -14.58 -8.62
C ARG A 138 16.30 -15.32 -7.89
N ALA A 139 16.65 -16.42 -7.22
CA ALA A 139 15.76 -17.00 -6.23
C ALA A 139 15.46 -15.95 -5.15
N ASN A 140 14.22 -15.91 -4.65
CA ASN A 140 13.85 -15.07 -3.52
C ASN A 140 14.80 -15.38 -2.36
N SER A 141 15.78 -14.50 -2.15
CA SER A 141 16.79 -14.65 -1.13
C SER A 141 16.09 -14.53 0.22
N ALA A 142 16.14 -15.60 1.02
CA ALA A 142 15.53 -15.70 2.35
C ALA A 142 15.91 -14.49 3.21
#